data_AF-A0A5B1M3Z2-F1
#
_entry.id   AF-A0A5B1M3Z2-F1
#
_cell.length_a   1.000
_cell.length_b   1.000
_cell.length_c   1.000
_cell.angle_alpha   90.00
_cell.angle_beta   90.00
_cell.angle_gamma   90.00
#
_symmetry.space_group_name_H-M   'P 1'
#
loop_
_entity.id
_entity.type
_entity.pdbx_description
1 polymer ?
#
loop_
_entity_poly.entity_id
_entity_poly.type
_entity_poly.pdbx_seq_one_letter_code
_entity_poly.pdbx_strand_id
1 'polypeptide(L)'
;MTHRTENVANKPNAVQTAREAVLAARGKLAEWQTTLAAAESELADLEGRTGEQALDDPEIAFSIPRRMQEQRDRIGVAKKVITVQAARVRAAERDYLLTEASVLERKVVAARQKLERHEARTKELLAQLEAHEGPYTPEGPVLYKQWLDGSRGGVFRGPTYTSDALRDEIRTAERPVQIIRAMAEGRNLSDLFQEWNLDSAGARDLYPACVWGPDVLVPAPGYLRAVEWARNEVDAAIKRHPNLEANVVRCERELEEALVHYDENGRPRSRIGSGLSPDDDAHPARHQARVQHARRLVEENLQERKRAETALAELVGQPTAEPIPTTV
;
A
#
# COMPACT_ATOMS: atom_id res chain seq x y z
N MET A 1 20.48 22.51 -43.64
CA MET A 1 19.35 22.16 -42.77
C MET A 1 19.89 21.35 -41.61
N THR A 2 20.24 22.02 -40.52
CA THR A 2 20.79 21.40 -39.30
C THR A 2 19.65 20.79 -38.50
N HIS A 3 19.62 19.46 -38.42
CA HIS A 3 18.74 18.74 -37.52
C HIS A 3 19.06 19.14 -36.08
N ARG A 4 18.14 19.90 -35.48
CA ARG A 4 18.09 20.15 -34.05
C ARG A 4 17.75 18.81 -33.39
N THR A 5 18.78 18.08 -32.99
CA THR A 5 18.69 16.99 -32.03
C THR A 5 18.25 17.58 -30.70
N GLU A 6 16.94 17.69 -30.50
CA GLU A 6 16.40 17.99 -29.19
C GLU A 6 16.84 16.90 -28.23
N ASN A 7 17.73 17.29 -27.31
CA ASN A 7 18.24 16.53 -26.18
C ASN A 7 17.21 15.55 -25.58
N VAL A 8 17.32 14.28 -25.96
CA VAL A 8 16.52 13.16 -25.41
C VAL A 8 16.98 12.75 -24.00
N ALA A 9 18.03 13.39 -23.45
CA ALA A 9 18.70 12.96 -22.22
C ALA A 9 18.12 13.51 -20.89
N ASN A 10 17.12 14.39 -20.88
CA ASN A 10 16.79 15.16 -19.65
C ASN A 10 15.45 14.80 -18.97
N LYS A 11 14.89 13.61 -19.19
CA LYS A 11 13.50 13.27 -18.82
C LYS A 11 13.24 12.50 -17.50
N PRO A 12 14.17 11.71 -16.89
CA PRO A 12 13.96 11.26 -15.50
C PRO A 12 13.87 12.45 -14.53
N ASN A 13 14.35 13.62 -14.94
CA ASN A 13 14.26 14.87 -14.21
C ASN A 13 12.81 15.42 -14.13
N ALA A 14 11.95 15.18 -15.13
CA ALA A 14 10.61 15.80 -15.17
C ALA A 14 9.65 15.20 -14.13
N VAL A 15 9.63 13.87 -13.99
CA VAL A 15 8.83 13.19 -12.96
C VAL A 15 9.33 13.55 -11.57
N GLN A 16 10.65 13.59 -11.37
CA GLN A 16 11.26 13.97 -10.11
C GLN A 16 10.96 15.43 -9.73
N THR A 17 11.05 16.36 -10.70
CA THR A 17 10.68 17.77 -10.51
C THR A 17 9.19 17.89 -10.12
N ALA A 18 8.30 17.16 -10.79
CA ALA A 18 6.88 17.17 -10.47
C ALA A 18 6.59 16.57 -9.08
N ARG A 19 7.31 15.51 -8.70
CA ARG A 19 7.28 14.93 -7.34
C ARG A 19 7.71 15.94 -6.28
N GLU A 20 8.82 16.63 -6.50
CA GLU A 20 9.32 17.67 -5.60
C GLU A 20 8.34 18.84 -5.49
N ALA A 21 7.67 19.22 -6.58
CA ALA A 21 6.63 20.24 -6.56
C ALA A 21 5.42 19.83 -5.68
N VAL A 22 4.98 18.57 -5.74
CA VAL A 22 3.92 18.04 -4.86
C VAL A 22 4.38 18.09 -3.39
N LEU A 23 5.58 17.61 -3.09
CA LEU A 23 6.13 17.61 -1.74
C LEU A 23 6.27 19.02 -1.18
N ALA A 24 6.80 19.96 -1.97
CA ALA A 24 6.91 21.36 -1.57
C ALA A 24 5.54 22.01 -1.34
N ALA A 25 4.54 21.70 -2.19
CA ALA A 25 3.18 22.21 -2.02
C ALA A 25 2.52 21.69 -0.74
N ARG A 26 2.72 20.39 -0.42
CA ARG A 26 2.23 19.75 0.81
C ARG A 26 2.96 20.26 2.05
N GLY A 27 4.28 20.46 1.98
CA GLY A 27 5.07 21.05 3.07
C GLY A 27 4.52 22.43 3.46
N LYS A 28 4.31 23.30 2.46
CA LYS A 28 3.68 24.62 2.69
C LYS A 28 2.27 24.51 3.28
N LEU A 29 1.46 23.54 2.84
CA LEU A 29 0.13 23.33 3.42
C LEU A 29 0.23 22.97 4.90
N ALA A 30 1.15 22.07 5.26
CA ALA A 30 1.41 21.68 6.64
C ALA A 30 1.89 22.86 7.50
N GLU A 31 2.80 23.69 7.00
CA GLU A 31 3.25 24.92 7.67
C GLU A 31 2.09 25.89 7.99
N TRP A 32 1.14 26.05 7.07
CA TRP A 32 -0.03 26.88 7.32
C TRP A 32 -1.02 26.24 8.30
N GLN A 33 -1.14 24.91 8.29
CA GLN A 33 -1.96 24.17 9.25
C GLN A 33 -1.38 24.25 10.67
N THR A 34 -0.05 24.15 10.83
CA THR A 34 0.60 24.33 12.14
C THR A 34 0.48 25.77 12.61
N THR A 35 0.63 26.75 11.72
CA THR A 35 0.40 28.18 12.04
C THR A 35 -1.04 28.42 12.49
N LEU A 36 -2.02 27.80 11.84
CA LEU A 36 -3.42 27.88 12.25
C LEU A 36 -3.63 27.28 13.65
N ALA A 37 -3.13 26.08 13.90
CA ALA A 37 -3.26 25.41 15.19
C ALA A 37 -2.61 26.21 16.33
N ALA A 38 -1.43 26.79 16.07
CA ALA A 38 -0.75 27.67 17.03
C ALA A 38 -1.58 28.93 17.33
N ALA A 39 -2.11 29.59 16.30
CA ALA A 39 -2.95 30.79 16.49
C ALA A 39 -4.27 30.47 17.22
N GLU A 40 -4.89 29.32 16.96
CA GLU A 40 -6.09 28.85 17.68
C GLU A 40 -5.78 28.54 19.14
N SER A 41 -4.64 27.90 19.42
CA SER A 41 -4.18 27.64 20.80
C SER A 41 -3.87 28.94 21.55
N GLU A 42 -3.17 29.90 20.93
CA GLU A 42 -2.86 31.20 21.53
C GLU A 42 -4.13 32.01 21.80
N LEU A 43 -5.13 31.94 20.92
CA LEU A 43 -6.42 32.59 21.16
C LEU A 43 -7.17 31.95 22.33
N ALA A 44 -7.23 30.61 22.40
CA ALA A 44 -7.87 29.89 23.50
C ALA A 44 -7.19 30.19 24.85
N ASP A 45 -5.87 30.27 24.85
CA ASP A 45 -5.06 30.65 26.01
C ASP A 45 -5.33 32.07 26.49
N LEU A 46 -5.46 33.03 25.56
CA LEU A 46 -5.84 34.41 25.88
C LEU A 46 -7.26 34.44 26.43
N GLU A 47 -8.21 33.74 25.81
CA GLU A 47 -9.59 33.63 26.28
C GLU A 47 -9.67 33.04 27.69
N GLY A 48 -8.89 32.01 28.01
CA GLY A 48 -8.84 31.40 29.34
C GLY A 48 -8.23 32.30 30.42
N ARG A 49 -7.27 33.17 30.06
CA ARG A 49 -6.55 34.04 31.02
C ARG A 49 -7.17 35.42 31.19
N THR A 50 -8.09 35.84 30.30
CA THR A 50 -8.69 37.19 30.32
C THR A 50 -9.34 37.56 31.64
N GLY A 51 -10.05 36.64 32.29
CA GLY A 51 -10.79 36.92 33.52
C GLY A 51 -9.90 37.24 34.72
N GLU A 52 -8.86 36.44 34.96
CA GLU A 52 -7.96 36.61 36.10
C GLU A 52 -6.93 37.72 35.87
N GLN A 53 -6.32 37.77 34.68
CA GLN A 53 -5.29 38.79 34.39
C GLN A 53 -5.85 40.22 34.35
N ALA A 54 -7.12 40.40 33.95
CA ALA A 54 -7.76 41.71 33.96
C ALA A 54 -8.11 42.20 35.38
N LEU A 55 -8.24 41.29 36.34
CA LEU A 55 -8.45 41.62 37.76
C LEU A 55 -7.14 41.98 38.46
N ASP A 56 -6.03 41.33 38.07
CA ASP A 56 -4.71 41.55 38.67
C ASP A 56 -3.99 42.79 38.09
N ASP A 57 -4.20 43.11 36.81
CA ASP A 57 -3.61 44.29 36.15
C ASP A 57 -4.62 44.96 35.18
N PRO A 58 -5.17 46.12 35.58
CA PRO A 58 -6.14 46.86 34.77
C PRO A 58 -5.57 47.38 33.44
N GLU A 59 -4.26 47.62 33.34
CA GLU A 59 -3.64 48.09 32.09
C GLU A 59 -3.59 46.96 31.06
N ILE A 60 -3.38 45.72 31.51
CA ILE A 60 -3.44 44.53 30.65
C ILE A 60 -4.85 44.32 30.10
N ALA A 61 -5.90 44.62 30.87
CA ALA A 61 -7.29 44.51 30.44
C ALA A 61 -7.61 45.32 29.16
N PHE A 62 -6.93 46.45 28.94
CA PHE A 62 -7.08 47.25 27.72
C PHE A 62 -6.33 46.67 26.51
N SER A 63 -5.25 45.91 26.75
CA SER A 63 -4.42 45.34 25.68
C SER A 63 -4.91 43.98 25.16
N ILE A 64 -5.58 43.19 25.99
CA ILE A 64 -6.02 41.84 25.63
C ILE A 64 -7.03 41.83 24.46
N PRO A 65 -8.09 42.67 24.42
CA PRO A 65 -9.04 42.65 23.31
C PRO A 65 -8.36 42.86 21.95
N ARG A 66 -7.35 43.74 21.90
CA ARG A 66 -6.56 43.97 20.69
C ARG A 66 -5.76 42.73 20.30
N ARG A 67 -5.06 42.09 21.23
CA ARG A 67 -4.31 40.85 20.96
C ARG A 67 -5.22 39.72 20.50
N MET A 68 -6.39 39.57 21.09
CA MET A 68 -7.40 38.59 20.66
C MET A 68 -7.89 38.88 19.24
N GLN A 69 -8.11 40.15 18.89
CA GLN A 69 -8.49 40.52 17.53
C GLN A 69 -7.37 40.21 16.53
N GLU A 70 -6.12 40.53 16.85
CA GLU A 70 -4.96 40.20 16.02
C GLU A 70 -4.84 38.68 15.79
N GLN A 71 -5.12 37.85 16.80
CA GLN A 71 -5.13 36.39 16.63
C GLN A 71 -6.31 35.90 15.78
N ARG A 72 -7.51 36.46 15.96
CA ARG A 72 -8.68 36.15 15.10
C ARG A 72 -8.41 36.50 13.64
N ASP A 73 -7.76 37.64 13.39
CA ASP A 73 -7.37 38.05 12.04
C ASP A 73 -6.34 37.08 11.44
N ARG A 74 -5.32 36.66 12.22
CA ARG A 74 -4.34 35.65 11.80
C ARG A 74 -4.99 34.31 11.46
N ILE A 75 -5.92 33.83 12.30
CA ILE A 75 -6.72 32.63 12.04
C ILE A 75 -7.50 32.78 10.73
N GLY A 76 -8.14 33.93 10.51
CA GLY A 76 -8.88 34.23 9.29
C GLY A 76 -8.01 34.20 8.04
N VAL A 77 -6.80 34.77 8.11
CA VAL A 77 -5.81 34.73 7.02
C VAL A 77 -5.34 33.30 6.78
N ALA A 78 -4.94 32.57 7.83
CA ALA A 78 -4.46 31.19 7.72
C ALA A 78 -5.50 30.27 7.07
N LYS A 79 -6.78 30.35 7.48
CA LYS A 79 -7.88 29.56 6.87
C LYS A 79 -8.04 29.83 5.37
N LYS A 80 -7.96 31.09 4.94
CA LYS A 80 -8.01 31.46 3.52
C LYS A 80 -6.79 30.94 2.76
N VAL A 81 -5.60 31.09 3.33
CA VAL A 81 -4.35 30.61 2.70
C VAL A 81 -4.36 29.09 2.57
N ILE A 82 -4.76 28.35 3.61
CA ILE A 82 -4.94 26.89 3.58
C ILE A 82 -5.88 26.49 2.43
N THR A 83 -7.00 27.18 2.25
CA THR A 83 -7.95 26.90 1.17
C THR A 83 -7.30 27.04 -0.21
N VAL A 84 -6.58 28.14 -0.44
CA VAL A 84 -5.86 28.40 -1.71
C VAL A 84 -4.72 27.40 -1.91
N GLN A 85 -3.95 27.12 -0.85
CA GLN A 85 -2.83 26.20 -0.91
C GLN A 85 -3.29 24.75 -1.15
N ALA A 86 -4.44 24.34 -0.60
CA ALA A 86 -5.05 23.04 -0.89
C ALA A 86 -5.46 22.90 -2.37
N ALA A 87 -5.87 23.99 -3.03
CA ALA A 87 -6.09 23.98 -4.48
C ALA A 87 -4.78 23.84 -5.26
N ARG A 88 -3.70 24.49 -4.81
CA ARG A 88 -2.36 24.35 -5.42
C ARG A 88 -1.77 22.95 -5.26
N VAL A 89 -1.98 22.30 -4.11
CA VAL A 89 -1.60 20.90 -3.89
C VAL A 89 -2.30 20.00 -4.90
N ARG A 90 -3.62 20.14 -5.05
CA ARG A 90 -4.39 19.36 -6.05
C ARG A 90 -3.91 19.59 -7.49
N ALA A 91 -3.53 20.83 -7.83
CA ALA A 91 -2.96 21.14 -9.15
C ALA A 91 -1.59 20.46 -9.36
N ALA A 92 -0.69 20.53 -8.36
CA ALA A 92 0.60 19.86 -8.42
C ALA A 92 0.47 18.33 -8.52
N GLU A 93 -0.48 17.74 -7.78
CA GLU A 93 -0.77 16.30 -7.84
C GLU A 93 -1.28 15.89 -9.23
N ARG A 94 -2.16 16.69 -9.83
CA ARG A 94 -2.62 16.48 -11.20
C ARG A 94 -1.46 16.54 -12.20
N ASP A 95 -0.60 17.54 -12.10
CA ASP A 95 0.55 17.70 -13.00
C ASP A 95 1.56 16.53 -12.87
N TYR A 96 1.79 16.07 -11.63
CA TYR A 96 2.59 14.88 -11.36
C TYR A 96 2.01 13.64 -12.06
N LEU A 97 0.71 13.37 -11.87
CA LEU A 97 0.03 12.26 -12.52
C LEU A 97 0.09 12.35 -14.06
N LEU A 98 -0.18 13.51 -14.65
CA LEU A 98 -0.10 13.68 -16.11
C LEU A 98 1.33 13.45 -16.63
N THR A 99 2.35 13.86 -15.86
CA THR A 99 3.74 13.63 -16.20
C THR A 99 4.07 12.13 -16.19
N GLU A 100 3.64 11.39 -15.16
CA GLU A 100 3.77 9.92 -15.09
C GLU A 100 3.07 9.22 -16.25
N ALA A 101 1.83 9.62 -16.57
CA ALA A 101 1.09 9.09 -17.71
C ALA A 101 1.85 9.30 -19.04
N SER A 102 2.47 10.47 -19.22
CA SER A 102 3.26 10.78 -20.44
C SER A 102 4.50 9.90 -20.60
N VAL A 103 5.10 9.45 -19.50
CA VAL A 103 6.25 8.53 -19.52
C VAL A 103 5.79 7.14 -19.92
N LEU A 104 4.69 6.66 -19.35
CA LEU A 104 4.11 5.36 -19.65
C LEU A 104 3.55 5.28 -21.08
N GLU A 105 2.96 6.36 -21.58
CA GLU A 105 2.44 6.43 -22.95
C GLU A 105 3.51 6.13 -24.01
N ARG A 106 4.77 6.46 -23.75
CA ARG A 106 5.86 6.08 -24.69
C ARG A 106 6.07 4.58 -24.77
N LYS A 107 5.86 3.85 -23.67
CA LYS A 107 5.91 2.38 -23.68
C LYS A 107 4.77 1.82 -24.52
N VAL A 108 3.57 2.42 -24.43
CA VAL A 108 2.44 2.08 -25.30
C VAL A 108 2.77 2.33 -26.77
N VAL A 109 3.33 3.49 -27.11
CA VAL A 109 3.72 3.81 -28.50
C VAL A 109 4.76 2.80 -29.01
N ALA A 110 5.76 2.44 -28.21
CA ALA A 110 6.76 1.45 -28.60
C ALA A 110 6.15 0.06 -28.82
N ALA A 111 5.23 -0.37 -27.97
CA ALA A 111 4.52 -1.65 -28.12
C ALA A 111 3.64 -1.66 -29.39
N ARG A 112 2.94 -0.56 -29.69
CA ARG A 112 2.16 -0.41 -30.93
C ARG A 112 3.03 -0.50 -32.18
N GLN A 113 4.19 0.17 -32.18
CA GLN A 113 5.16 0.07 -33.29
C GLN A 113 5.70 -1.36 -33.48
N LYS A 114 5.87 -2.11 -32.38
CA LYS A 114 6.30 -3.52 -32.43
C LYS A 114 5.21 -4.40 -33.08
N LEU A 115 3.94 -4.20 -32.72
CA LEU A 115 2.82 -4.89 -33.36
C LEU A 115 2.71 -4.55 -34.85
N GLU A 116 2.80 -3.27 -35.21
CA GLU A 116 2.73 -2.82 -36.61
C GLU A 116 3.83 -3.46 -37.47
N ARG A 117 5.08 -3.49 -36.98
CA ARG A 117 6.19 -4.16 -37.67
C ARG A 117 5.97 -5.67 -37.81
N HIS A 118 5.42 -6.30 -36.78
CA HIS A 118 5.08 -7.72 -36.81
C HIS A 118 4.01 -8.00 -37.88
N GLU A 119 2.90 -7.27 -37.86
CA GLU A 119 1.80 -7.43 -38.83
C GLU A 119 2.25 -7.14 -40.27
N ALA A 120 3.10 -6.12 -40.48
CA ALA A 120 3.69 -5.84 -41.79
C ALA A 120 4.56 -7.00 -42.30
N ARG A 121 5.42 -7.56 -41.43
CA ARG A 121 6.26 -8.71 -41.78
C ARG A 121 5.44 -9.98 -42.04
N THR A 122 4.40 -10.23 -41.24
CA THR A 122 3.49 -11.35 -41.46
C THR A 122 2.78 -11.23 -42.81
N LYS A 123 2.32 -10.03 -43.16
CA LYS A 123 1.68 -9.77 -44.45
C LYS A 123 2.64 -10.00 -45.62
N GLU A 124 3.89 -9.57 -45.51
CA GLU A 124 4.93 -9.81 -46.51
C GLU A 124 5.20 -11.31 -46.70
N LEU A 125 5.38 -12.06 -45.61
CA LEU A 125 5.63 -13.50 -45.66
C LEU A 125 4.44 -14.27 -46.24
N LEU A 126 3.20 -13.89 -45.90
CA LEU A 126 2.00 -14.49 -46.49
C LEU A 126 1.91 -14.21 -47.99
N ALA A 127 2.23 -13.00 -48.44
CA ALA A 127 2.26 -12.68 -49.86
C ALA A 127 3.35 -13.48 -50.62
N GLN A 128 4.51 -13.70 -50.00
CA GLN A 128 5.56 -14.56 -50.56
C GLN A 128 5.11 -16.03 -50.65
N LEU A 129 4.48 -16.55 -49.60
CA LEU A 129 3.91 -17.90 -49.60
C LEU A 129 2.83 -18.06 -50.68
N GLU A 130 1.92 -17.09 -50.80
CA GLU A 130 0.88 -17.10 -51.82
C GLU A 130 1.45 -17.09 -53.25
N ALA A 131 2.53 -16.33 -53.46
CA ALA A 131 3.22 -16.27 -54.76
C ALA A 131 3.93 -17.59 -55.11
N HIS A 132 4.40 -18.35 -54.12
CA HIS A 132 5.15 -19.60 -54.35
C HIS A 132 4.28 -20.86 -54.33
N GLU A 133 3.26 -20.93 -53.48
CA GLU A 133 2.49 -22.14 -53.18
C GLU A 133 1.00 -22.03 -53.55
N GLY A 134 0.54 -20.84 -53.98
CA GLY A 134 -0.87 -20.54 -54.21
C GLY A 134 -1.59 -20.06 -52.94
N PRO A 135 -2.91 -19.79 -52.99
CA PRO A 135 -3.65 -19.15 -51.91
C PRO A 135 -3.49 -19.88 -50.56
N TYR A 136 -2.89 -19.21 -49.58
CA TYR A 136 -2.71 -19.78 -48.26
C TYR A 136 -4.05 -19.83 -47.52
N THR A 137 -4.53 -21.04 -47.22
CA THR A 137 -5.71 -21.23 -46.36
C THR A 137 -5.20 -21.65 -44.98
N PRO A 138 -5.31 -20.81 -43.94
CA PRO A 138 -4.90 -21.24 -42.61
C PRO A 138 -5.73 -22.47 -42.22
N GLU A 139 -5.07 -23.56 -41.84
CA GLU A 139 -5.70 -24.81 -41.36
C GLU A 139 -6.33 -24.60 -39.97
N GLY A 140 -7.22 -23.61 -39.84
CA GLY A 140 -7.78 -23.14 -38.57
C GLY A 140 -8.75 -24.10 -37.85
N PRO A 141 -9.56 -24.96 -38.52
CA PRO A 141 -10.50 -25.81 -37.81
C PRO A 141 -10.10 -27.28 -37.68
N VAL A 142 -9.16 -27.80 -38.48
CA VAL A 142 -8.86 -29.24 -38.51
C VAL A 142 -8.05 -29.69 -37.30
N LEU A 143 -7.11 -28.86 -36.83
CA LEU A 143 -6.33 -29.14 -35.62
C LEU A 143 -7.14 -28.94 -34.33
N TYR A 144 -8.14 -28.05 -34.32
CA TYR A 144 -8.92 -27.73 -33.11
C TYR A 144 -9.81 -28.91 -32.67
N LYS A 145 -10.38 -29.67 -33.62
CA LYS A 145 -11.24 -30.84 -33.32
C LYS A 145 -10.45 -32.07 -32.86
N GLN A 146 -9.31 -32.39 -33.49
CA GLN A 146 -8.45 -33.51 -33.04
C GLN A 146 -7.83 -33.25 -31.66
N TRP A 147 -7.72 -31.99 -31.24
CA TRP A 147 -7.06 -31.58 -30.01
C TRP A 147 -8.00 -31.51 -28.80
N LEU A 148 -9.28 -31.18 -29.02
CA LEU A 148 -10.33 -31.19 -27.99
C LEU A 148 -10.66 -32.60 -27.47
N ASP A 149 -10.51 -33.63 -28.31
CA ASP A 149 -10.82 -35.03 -27.92
C ASP A 149 -9.71 -35.67 -27.04
N GLY A 150 -8.54 -35.04 -26.89
CA GLY A 150 -7.36 -35.65 -26.23
C GLY A 150 -7.02 -35.15 -24.81
N SER A 151 -7.56 -34.01 -24.35
CA SER A 151 -6.97 -33.28 -23.22
C SER A 151 -7.86 -33.26 -21.97
N ARG A 152 -7.80 -34.32 -21.16
CA ARG A 152 -8.31 -34.30 -19.78
C ARG A 152 -7.35 -33.48 -18.89
N GLY A 153 -7.78 -32.29 -18.47
CA GLY A 153 -7.37 -31.71 -17.17
C GLY A 153 -6.14 -30.78 -17.10
N GLY A 154 -5.54 -30.37 -18.22
CA GLY A 154 -4.49 -29.35 -18.23
C GLY A 154 -5.02 -27.98 -18.66
N VAL A 155 -4.79 -26.92 -17.87
CA VAL A 155 -4.99 -25.53 -18.32
C VAL A 155 -3.94 -25.24 -19.39
N PHE A 156 -4.28 -25.51 -20.65
CA PHE A 156 -3.37 -25.35 -21.76
C PHE A 156 -3.56 -23.98 -22.41
N ARG A 157 -2.48 -23.19 -22.50
CA ARG A 157 -2.41 -22.02 -23.38
C ARG A 157 -2.04 -22.54 -24.77
N GLY A 158 -2.97 -22.43 -25.73
CA GLY A 158 -2.72 -22.73 -27.16
C GLY A 158 -1.50 -21.97 -27.70
N PRO A 159 -1.05 -22.24 -28.95
CA PRO A 159 -0.09 -21.37 -29.61
C PRO A 159 -0.67 -19.96 -29.61
N THR A 160 -0.18 -19.11 -28.71
CA THR A 160 -0.55 -17.70 -28.72
C THR A 160 0.05 -17.15 -29.99
N TYR A 161 -0.79 -16.83 -30.97
CA TYR A 161 -0.35 -16.09 -32.13
C TYR A 161 0.42 -14.88 -31.61
N THR A 162 1.65 -14.70 -32.07
CA THR A 162 2.54 -13.62 -31.59
C THR A 162 1.85 -12.26 -31.67
N SER A 163 0.92 -12.08 -32.60
CA SER A 163 0.02 -10.93 -32.70
C SER A 163 -0.90 -10.74 -31.49
N ASP A 164 -1.49 -11.80 -30.95
CA ASP A 164 -2.39 -11.72 -29.78
C ASP A 164 -1.60 -11.37 -28.52
N ALA A 165 -0.41 -11.97 -28.34
CA ALA A 165 0.48 -11.62 -27.24
C ALA A 165 0.92 -10.14 -27.29
N LEU A 166 1.19 -9.60 -28.49
CA LEU A 166 1.53 -8.18 -28.68
C LEU A 166 0.33 -7.25 -28.43
N ARG A 167 -0.88 -7.67 -28.79
CA ARG A 167 -2.12 -6.93 -28.48
C ARG A 167 -2.41 -6.91 -26.99
N ASP A 168 -2.17 -8.02 -26.30
CA ASP A 168 -2.27 -8.10 -24.84
C ASP A 168 -1.19 -7.24 -24.15
N GLU A 169 0.05 -7.22 -24.67
CA GLU A 169 1.12 -6.32 -24.23
C GLU A 169 0.70 -4.85 -24.32
N ILE A 170 0.09 -4.43 -25.44
CA ILE A 170 -0.43 -3.08 -25.63
C ILE A 170 -1.56 -2.78 -24.64
N ARG A 171 -2.55 -3.67 -24.53
CA ARG A 171 -3.70 -3.49 -23.61
C ARG A 171 -3.23 -3.34 -22.17
N THR A 172 -2.25 -4.14 -21.76
CA THR A 172 -1.66 -4.12 -20.42
C THR A 172 -0.88 -2.82 -20.18
N ALA A 173 -0.18 -2.29 -21.19
CA ALA A 173 0.53 -1.01 -21.10
C ALA A 173 -0.40 0.22 -21.12
N GLU A 174 -1.52 0.16 -21.85
CA GLU A 174 -2.51 1.24 -21.96
C GLU A 174 -3.29 1.44 -20.66
N ARG A 175 -3.57 0.35 -19.96
CA ARG A 175 -4.39 0.36 -18.75
C ARG A 175 -3.85 1.31 -17.68
N PRO A 176 -2.57 1.23 -17.23
CA PRO A 176 -1.96 2.21 -16.32
C PRO A 176 -2.12 3.67 -16.74
N VAL A 177 -1.97 3.97 -18.03
CA VAL A 177 -2.09 5.34 -18.57
C VAL A 177 -3.52 5.86 -18.41
N GLN A 178 -4.51 5.02 -18.71
CA GLN A 178 -5.92 5.36 -18.53
C GLN A 178 -6.26 5.61 -17.06
N ILE A 179 -5.77 4.76 -16.15
CA ILE A 179 -5.95 4.92 -14.71
C ILE A 179 -5.41 6.28 -14.24
N ILE A 180 -4.14 6.56 -14.54
CA ILE A 180 -3.47 7.78 -14.08
C ILE A 180 -4.18 9.03 -14.62
N ARG A 181 -4.59 9.02 -15.89
CA ARG A 181 -5.34 10.15 -16.48
C ARG A 181 -6.70 10.34 -15.82
N ALA A 182 -7.43 9.26 -15.56
CA ALA A 182 -8.70 9.34 -14.84
C ALA A 182 -8.53 9.90 -13.42
N MET A 183 -7.45 9.52 -12.71
CA MET A 183 -7.10 10.12 -11.42
C MET A 183 -6.78 11.61 -11.54
N ALA A 184 -6.01 12.00 -12.56
CA ALA A 184 -5.67 13.40 -12.82
C ALA A 184 -6.90 14.26 -13.16
N GLU A 185 -7.94 13.65 -13.78
CA GLU A 185 -9.24 14.27 -14.04
C GLU A 185 -10.14 14.34 -12.79
N GLY A 186 -9.75 13.72 -11.67
CA GLY A 186 -10.55 13.65 -10.46
C GLY A 186 -11.76 12.71 -10.56
N ARG A 187 -11.74 11.76 -11.51
CA ARG A 187 -12.81 10.75 -11.61
C ARG A 187 -12.79 9.83 -10.40
N ASN A 188 -13.97 9.41 -9.96
CA ASN A 188 -14.09 8.39 -8.93
C ASN A 188 -13.61 7.05 -9.50
N LEU A 189 -12.49 6.55 -8.98
CA LEU A 189 -11.95 5.26 -9.44
C LEU A 189 -12.87 4.09 -9.10
N SER A 190 -13.81 4.22 -8.15
CA SER A 190 -14.77 3.16 -7.78
C SER A 190 -15.64 2.73 -8.96
N ASP A 191 -16.07 3.69 -9.78
CA ASP A 191 -16.86 3.44 -10.99
C ASP A 191 -15.99 2.70 -12.02
N LEU A 192 -14.72 3.10 -12.11
CA LEU A 192 -13.74 2.48 -12.99
C LEU A 192 -13.35 1.08 -12.52
N PHE A 193 -13.33 0.76 -11.22
CA PHE A 193 -13.09 -0.60 -10.74
C PHE A 193 -14.15 -1.58 -11.26
N GLN A 194 -15.41 -1.17 -11.30
CA GLN A 194 -16.51 -1.98 -11.85
C GLN A 194 -16.40 -2.08 -13.37
N GLU A 195 -16.18 -0.97 -14.07
CA GLU A 195 -15.99 -0.95 -15.52
C GLU A 195 -14.79 -1.80 -15.96
N TRP A 196 -13.74 -1.81 -15.15
CA TRP A 196 -12.47 -2.44 -15.47
C TRP A 196 -12.29 -3.84 -14.89
N ASN A 197 -13.29 -4.32 -14.15
CA ASN A 197 -13.35 -5.64 -13.52
C ASN A 197 -12.08 -5.97 -12.70
N LEU A 198 -11.62 -4.99 -11.91
CA LEU A 198 -10.37 -5.01 -11.15
C LEU A 198 -10.51 -5.73 -9.79
N ASP A 199 -11.16 -6.89 -9.75
CA ASP A 199 -11.40 -7.61 -8.50
C ASP A 199 -10.08 -8.18 -7.91
N SER A 200 -9.69 -7.54 -6.82
CA SER A 200 -8.79 -7.86 -5.69
C SER A 200 -7.47 -8.64 -5.87
N ALA A 201 -7.34 -9.59 -6.78
CA ALA A 201 -6.11 -10.40 -6.91
C ALA A 201 -5.15 -9.88 -7.99
N GLY A 202 -5.67 -9.42 -9.14
CA GLY A 202 -4.86 -8.91 -10.27
C GLY A 202 -4.66 -7.40 -10.28
N ALA A 203 -5.29 -6.66 -9.36
CA ALA A 203 -5.22 -5.20 -9.33
C ALA A 203 -3.81 -4.68 -9.02
N ARG A 204 -3.02 -5.40 -8.20
CA ARG A 204 -1.64 -5.03 -7.86
C ARG A 204 -0.72 -4.93 -9.09
N ASP A 205 -0.91 -5.83 -10.04
CA ASP A 205 -0.08 -5.89 -11.26
C ASP A 205 -0.49 -4.83 -12.30
N LEU A 206 -1.66 -4.22 -12.12
CA LEU A 206 -2.25 -3.26 -13.06
C LEU A 206 -2.01 -1.80 -12.64
N TYR A 207 -1.71 -1.55 -11.36
CA TYR A 207 -1.38 -0.20 -10.90
C TYR A 207 0.12 0.08 -11.04
N PRO A 208 0.50 1.20 -11.66
CA PRO A 208 1.89 1.63 -11.67
C PRO A 208 2.32 2.06 -10.26
N ALA A 209 3.63 1.91 -9.98
CA ALA A 209 4.21 2.22 -8.66
C ALA A 209 3.93 3.66 -8.17
N CYS A 210 3.69 4.60 -9.09
CA CYS A 210 3.35 5.99 -8.77
C CYS A 210 1.95 6.19 -8.16
N VAL A 211 1.07 5.18 -8.21
CA VAL A 211 -0.28 5.19 -7.60
C VAL A 211 -0.54 3.99 -6.66
N TRP A 212 0.44 3.08 -6.54
CA TRP A 212 0.40 1.90 -5.67
C TRP A 212 1.78 1.61 -5.07
N GLY A 213 1.86 1.50 -3.75
CA GLY A 213 3.09 1.20 -3.02
C GLY A 213 3.46 2.25 -1.97
N PRO A 214 4.55 2.02 -1.22
CA PRO A 214 4.87 2.80 -0.03
C PRO A 214 5.27 4.25 -0.33
N ASP A 215 5.94 4.48 -1.47
CA ASP A 215 6.42 5.80 -1.88
C ASP A 215 5.40 6.60 -2.70
N VAL A 216 4.14 6.17 -2.69
CA VAL A 216 3.08 6.75 -3.51
C VAL A 216 2.73 8.16 -3.03
N LEU A 217 2.82 9.13 -3.93
CA LEU A 217 2.41 10.51 -3.62
C LEU A 217 0.89 10.66 -3.69
N VAL A 218 0.26 10.10 -4.72
CA VAL A 218 -1.20 10.17 -4.93
C VAL A 218 -1.76 8.76 -4.94
N PRO A 219 -2.09 8.19 -3.77
CA PRO A 219 -2.55 6.82 -3.66
C PRO A 219 -3.89 6.63 -4.37
N ALA A 220 -4.01 5.53 -5.12
CA ALA A 220 -5.32 5.11 -5.63
C ALA A 220 -6.24 4.68 -4.47
N PRO A 221 -7.57 4.87 -4.56
CA PRO A 221 -8.52 4.40 -3.54
C PRO A 221 -8.44 2.88 -3.29
N GLY A 222 -8.05 2.09 -4.31
CA GLY A 222 -7.80 0.66 -4.11
C GLY A 222 -6.63 0.38 -3.16
N TYR A 223 -5.55 1.17 -3.27
CA TYR A 223 -4.40 1.08 -2.37
C TYR A 223 -4.78 1.52 -0.95
N LEU A 224 -5.53 2.61 -0.81
CA LEU A 224 -6.03 3.05 0.50
C LEU A 224 -6.91 1.99 1.17
N ARG A 225 -7.84 1.37 0.43
CA ARG A 225 -8.66 0.25 0.93
C ARG A 225 -7.82 -0.96 1.34
N ALA A 226 -6.76 -1.27 0.59
CA ALA A 226 -5.85 -2.38 0.93
C ALA A 226 -5.06 -2.08 2.21
N VAL A 227 -4.57 -0.85 2.38
CA VAL A 227 -3.90 -0.41 3.61
C VAL A 227 -4.86 -0.42 4.80
N GLU A 228 -6.08 0.05 4.61
CA GLU A 228 -7.13 0.05 5.65
C GLU A 228 -7.54 -1.37 6.03
N TRP A 229 -7.72 -2.26 5.06
CA TRP A 229 -7.96 -3.67 5.31
C TRP A 229 -6.80 -4.32 6.09
N ALA A 230 -5.56 -4.05 5.69
CA ALA A 230 -4.38 -4.57 6.40
C ALA A 230 -4.30 -4.04 7.84
N ARG A 231 -4.61 -2.76 8.07
CA ARG A 231 -4.71 -2.18 9.42
C ARG A 231 -5.80 -2.86 10.24
N ASN A 232 -6.98 -3.07 9.65
CA ASN A 232 -8.09 -3.73 10.33
C ASN A 232 -7.77 -5.19 10.67
N GLU A 233 -7.04 -5.91 9.82
CA GLU A 233 -6.55 -7.26 10.12
C GLU A 233 -5.52 -7.26 11.26
N VAL A 234 -4.59 -6.29 11.28
CA VAL A 234 -3.65 -6.13 12.39
C VAL A 234 -4.40 -5.80 13.69
N ASP A 235 -5.33 -4.87 13.66
CA ASP A 235 -6.17 -4.51 14.81
C ASP A 235 -7.03 -5.69 15.27
N ALA A 236 -7.57 -6.48 14.34
CA ALA A 236 -8.33 -7.68 14.64
C ALA A 236 -7.44 -8.77 15.25
N ALA A 237 -6.22 -8.96 14.74
CA ALA A 237 -5.24 -9.87 15.33
C ALA A 237 -4.86 -9.44 16.76
N ILE A 238 -4.61 -8.14 16.98
CA ILE A 238 -4.35 -7.59 18.32
C ILE A 238 -5.56 -7.82 19.25
N LYS A 239 -6.79 -7.55 18.77
CA LYS A 239 -8.03 -7.74 19.55
C LYS A 239 -8.41 -9.20 19.80
N ARG A 240 -8.06 -10.15 18.92
CA ARG A 240 -8.23 -11.60 19.15
C ARG A 240 -7.29 -12.09 20.25
N HIS A 241 -6.21 -11.37 20.50
CA HIS A 241 -5.20 -11.74 21.47
C HIS A 241 -4.84 -10.62 22.47
N PRO A 242 -5.84 -10.06 23.20
CA PRO A 242 -5.61 -8.94 24.12
C PRO A 242 -4.73 -9.34 25.31
N ASN A 243 -4.65 -10.64 25.58
CA ASN A 243 -3.85 -11.25 26.63
C ASN A 243 -2.72 -12.11 26.03
N LEU A 244 -2.22 -11.87 24.81
CA LEU A 244 -1.17 -12.74 24.25
C LEU A 244 0.05 -12.78 25.17
N GLU A 245 0.53 -11.62 25.63
CA GLU A 245 1.63 -11.53 26.60
C GLU A 245 1.27 -12.16 27.94
N ALA A 246 0.07 -11.89 28.48
CA ALA A 246 -0.37 -12.48 29.75
C ALA A 246 -0.57 -14.01 29.68
N ASN A 247 -1.01 -14.54 28.53
CA ASN A 247 -1.16 -15.96 28.27
C ASN A 247 0.18 -16.63 28.01
N VAL A 248 1.12 -15.95 27.34
CA VAL A 248 2.50 -16.41 27.19
C VAL A 248 3.17 -16.47 28.57
N VAL A 249 3.08 -15.42 29.38
CA VAL A 249 3.61 -15.41 30.76
C VAL A 249 2.93 -16.47 31.63
N ARG A 250 1.60 -16.67 31.52
CA ARG A 250 0.90 -17.74 32.23
C ARG A 250 1.39 -19.12 31.78
N CYS A 251 1.53 -19.34 30.48
CA CYS A 251 1.99 -20.61 29.92
C CYS A 251 3.47 -20.85 30.21
N GLU A 252 4.32 -19.83 30.26
CA GLU A 252 5.72 -19.90 30.68
C GLU A 252 5.80 -20.24 32.16
N ARG A 253 4.98 -19.63 33.02
CA ARG A 253 4.91 -19.98 34.44
C ARG A 253 4.40 -21.40 34.67
N GLU A 254 3.36 -21.82 33.95
CA GLU A 254 2.86 -23.21 33.97
C GLU A 254 3.94 -24.19 33.47
N LEU A 255 4.77 -23.78 32.50
CA LEU A 255 5.88 -24.57 31.98
C LEU A 255 7.05 -24.65 32.99
N GLU A 256 7.39 -23.55 33.65
CA GLU A 256 8.40 -23.48 34.70
C GLU A 256 7.99 -24.34 35.92
N GLU A 257 6.74 -24.20 36.38
CA GLU A 257 6.16 -25.04 37.44
C GLU A 257 6.21 -26.54 37.03
N ALA A 258 5.89 -26.86 35.78
CA ALA A 258 5.98 -28.23 35.27
C ALA A 258 7.44 -28.75 35.22
N LEU A 259 8.41 -27.92 34.85
CA LEU A 259 9.83 -28.29 34.79
C LEU A 259 10.50 -28.43 36.16
N VAL A 260 9.92 -27.82 37.21
CA VAL A 260 10.31 -28.04 38.61
C VAL A 260 9.91 -29.45 39.06
N HIS A 261 8.72 -29.90 38.68
CA HIS A 261 8.18 -31.18 39.12
C HIS A 261 8.53 -32.35 38.21
N TYR A 262 8.78 -32.11 36.92
CA TYR A 262 9.00 -33.14 35.91
C TYR A 262 10.27 -32.86 35.09
N ASP A 263 10.96 -33.93 34.67
CA ASP A 263 12.13 -33.85 33.80
C ASP A 263 11.73 -33.65 32.33
N GLU A 264 12.72 -33.49 31.47
CA GLU A 264 12.54 -33.27 30.03
C GLU A 264 11.82 -34.43 29.32
N ASN A 265 11.70 -35.59 29.98
CA ASN A 265 10.98 -36.77 29.50
C ASN A 265 9.58 -36.92 30.16
N GLY A 266 9.13 -35.91 30.92
CA GLY A 266 7.84 -35.91 31.61
C GLY A 266 7.79 -36.82 32.84
N ARG A 267 8.95 -37.20 33.42
CA ARG A 267 9.01 -38.03 34.63
C ARG A 267 9.18 -37.15 35.87
N PRO A 268 8.45 -37.40 36.96
CA PRO A 268 8.56 -36.57 38.15
C PRO A 268 9.98 -36.60 38.73
N ARG A 269 10.57 -35.43 39.00
CA ARG A 269 11.97 -35.24 39.46
C ARG A 269 12.20 -35.58 40.92
N SER A 270 11.16 -35.69 41.76
CA SER A 270 11.27 -36.10 43.16
C SER A 270 10.28 -37.20 43.53
N ARG A 271 10.78 -38.31 44.08
CA ARG A 271 9.99 -39.39 44.70
C ARG A 271 9.96 -39.29 46.23
N ILE A 272 10.20 -38.11 46.80
CA ILE A 272 10.44 -37.96 48.24
C ILE A 272 9.43 -36.95 48.82
N GLY A 273 8.36 -37.48 49.42
CA GLY A 273 7.73 -36.87 50.60
C GLY A 273 6.58 -35.88 50.43
N SER A 274 6.06 -35.60 49.22
CA SER A 274 4.83 -34.80 49.09
C SER A 274 3.60 -35.70 49.16
N GLY A 275 2.77 -35.53 50.18
CA GLY A 275 1.46 -36.18 50.34
C GLY A 275 0.42 -35.71 49.32
N LEU A 276 0.73 -35.83 48.03
CA LEU A 276 -0.20 -35.64 46.93
C LEU A 276 -0.96 -36.97 46.72
N SER A 277 -2.28 -36.86 46.55
CA SER A 277 -3.17 -38.00 46.39
C SER A 277 -2.83 -38.79 45.11
N PRO A 278 -2.75 -40.13 45.15
CA PRO A 278 -2.36 -40.96 44.00
C PRO A 278 -3.30 -40.90 42.79
N ASP A 279 -4.44 -40.20 42.88
CA ASP A 279 -5.36 -39.99 41.76
C ASP A 279 -4.95 -38.82 40.84
N ASP A 280 -4.04 -37.93 41.26
CA ASP A 280 -3.51 -36.84 40.41
C ASP A 280 -2.30 -37.26 39.56
N ASP A 281 -1.75 -38.46 39.79
CA ASP A 281 -0.67 -39.06 38.97
C ASP A 281 -1.16 -39.65 37.63
N ALA A 282 -2.46 -39.58 37.37
CA ALA A 282 -3.08 -40.13 36.17
C ALA A 282 -2.94 -39.19 34.95
N HIS A 283 -1.80 -39.37 34.26
CA HIS A 283 -1.50 -39.06 32.85
C HIS A 283 -0.51 -37.91 32.57
N PRO A 284 0.79 -38.14 32.78
CA PRO A 284 1.85 -37.32 32.19
C PRO A 284 1.68 -37.09 30.67
N ALA A 285 1.09 -38.06 29.95
CA ALA A 285 0.76 -37.91 28.53
C ALA A 285 -0.30 -36.83 28.24
N ARG A 286 -1.30 -36.65 29.12
CA ARG A 286 -2.30 -35.58 29.00
C ARG A 286 -1.70 -34.21 29.31
N HIS A 287 -0.82 -34.15 30.30
CA HIS A 287 -0.11 -32.92 30.63
C HIS A 287 0.84 -32.51 29.50
N GLN A 288 1.64 -33.44 28.98
CA GLN A 288 2.54 -33.21 27.83
C GLN A 288 1.76 -32.79 26.57
N ALA A 289 0.58 -33.39 26.32
CA ALA A 289 -0.29 -32.98 25.23
C ALA A 289 -0.84 -31.56 25.40
N ARG A 290 -1.21 -31.15 26.62
CA ARG A 290 -1.66 -29.78 26.93
C ARG A 290 -0.53 -28.76 26.73
N VAL A 291 0.68 -29.08 27.16
CA VAL A 291 1.87 -28.23 26.97
C VAL A 291 2.23 -28.10 25.48
N GLN A 292 2.24 -29.20 24.74
CA GLN A 292 2.50 -29.17 23.29
C GLN A 292 1.43 -28.39 22.52
N HIS A 293 0.16 -28.54 22.91
CA HIS A 293 -0.95 -27.79 22.34
C HIS A 293 -0.83 -26.28 22.65
N ALA A 294 -0.51 -25.91 23.88
CA ALA A 294 -0.29 -24.51 24.27
C ALA A 294 0.89 -23.89 23.50
N ARG A 295 2.02 -24.61 23.37
CA ARG A 295 3.18 -24.17 22.56
C ARG A 295 2.79 -23.95 21.10
N ARG A 296 2.04 -24.88 20.50
CA ARG A 296 1.56 -24.77 19.12
C ARG A 296 0.69 -23.53 18.93
N LEU A 297 -0.27 -23.29 19.83
CA LEU A 297 -1.13 -22.11 19.76
C LEU A 297 -0.35 -20.80 19.91
N VAL A 298 0.64 -20.74 20.80
CA VAL A 298 1.51 -19.56 20.93
C VAL A 298 2.28 -19.32 19.63
N GLU A 299 2.86 -20.38 19.05
CA GLU A 299 3.62 -20.29 17.80
C GLU A 299 2.75 -19.89 16.61
N GLU A 300 1.57 -20.49 16.44
CA GLU A 300 0.61 -20.15 15.39
C GLU A 300 0.16 -18.69 15.49
N ASN A 301 -0.17 -18.20 16.69
CA ASN A 301 -0.60 -16.82 16.90
C ASN A 301 0.55 -15.82 16.67
N LEU A 302 1.78 -16.14 17.08
CA LEU A 302 2.95 -15.31 16.80
C LEU A 302 3.26 -15.26 15.30
N GLN A 303 3.09 -16.38 14.58
CA GLN A 303 3.24 -16.43 13.13
C GLN A 303 2.15 -15.62 12.41
N GLU A 304 0.89 -15.70 12.85
CA GLU A 304 -0.20 -14.89 12.29
C GLU A 304 0.03 -13.40 12.50
N ARG A 305 0.40 -12.98 13.72
CA ARG A 305 0.77 -11.58 14.01
C ARG A 305 1.93 -11.12 13.14
N LYS A 306 3.00 -11.91 13.03
CA LYS A 306 4.16 -11.59 12.21
C LYS A 306 3.81 -11.49 10.73
N ARG A 307 2.92 -12.35 10.21
CA ARG A 307 2.42 -12.27 8.82
C ARG A 307 1.63 -10.99 8.59
N ALA A 308 0.74 -10.61 9.52
CA ALA A 308 -0.03 -9.37 9.43
C ALA A 308 0.87 -8.12 9.50
N GLU A 309 1.84 -8.11 10.42
CA GLU A 309 2.84 -7.04 10.54
C GLU A 309 3.73 -6.93 9.29
N THR A 310 4.15 -8.07 8.72
CA THR A 310 4.93 -8.10 7.47
C THR A 310 4.11 -7.57 6.29
N ALA A 311 2.85 -8.00 6.15
CA ALA A 311 1.96 -7.52 5.09
C ALA A 311 1.69 -6.01 5.20
N LEU A 312 1.55 -5.49 6.42
CA LEU A 312 1.43 -4.05 6.66
C LEU A 312 2.73 -3.31 6.34
N ALA A 313 3.88 -3.84 6.74
CA ALA A 313 5.19 -3.25 6.46
C ALA A 313 5.53 -3.23 4.96
N GLU A 314 5.13 -4.27 4.21
CA GLU A 314 5.28 -4.31 2.75
C GLU A 314 4.39 -3.27 2.05
N LEU A 315 3.19 -3.02 2.57
CA LEU A 315 2.28 -2.02 2.03
C LEU A 315 2.73 -0.60 2.38
N VAL A 316 2.98 -0.32 3.66
CA VAL A 316 3.29 1.04 4.16
C VAL A 316 4.75 1.43 3.90
N GLY A 317 5.61 0.47 3.60
CA GLY A 317 7.06 0.64 3.53
C GLY A 317 7.65 0.40 4.91
N GLN A 318 8.83 -0.24 4.96
CA GLN A 318 9.52 -0.41 6.24
C GLN A 318 9.80 0.98 6.84
N PRO A 319 9.48 1.22 8.13
CA PRO A 319 10.10 2.33 8.84
C PRO A 319 11.60 2.04 8.88
N THR A 320 12.36 2.58 7.94
CA THR A 320 13.81 2.66 8.04
C THR A 320 14.13 3.75 9.04
N ALA A 321 13.97 3.41 10.31
CA ALA A 321 14.51 4.17 11.42
C ALA A 321 15.04 3.17 12.44
N GLU A 322 16.33 2.88 12.34
CA GLU A 322 17.11 2.69 13.56
C GLU A 322 16.80 3.90 14.47
N PRO A 323 16.43 3.69 15.74
CA PRO A 323 16.30 4.80 16.66
C PRO A 323 17.67 5.48 16.75
N ILE A 324 17.73 6.76 16.38
CA ILE A 324 18.85 7.62 16.72
C ILE A 324 18.98 7.53 18.25
N PRO A 325 20.11 7.05 18.80
CA PRO A 325 20.28 7.02 20.24
C PRO A 325 20.33 8.46 20.74
N THR A 326 19.30 8.86 21.48
CA THR A 326 19.32 10.08 22.28
C THR A 326 20.33 9.86 23.41
N THR A 327 21.58 10.28 23.17
CA THR A 327 22.54 10.53 24.23
C THR A 327 22.84 12.01 24.30
N VAL A 328 22.48 12.56 25.47
CA VAL A 328 22.75 13.88 26.08
C VAL A 328 21.96 15.06 25.52
#